data_AF-A0A3N5PYY5-F1
#
_entry.id   AF-A0A3N5PYY5-F1
#
_cell.length_a   1.000
_cell.length_b   1.000
_cell.length_c   1.000
_cell.angle_alpha   90.00
_cell.angle_beta   90.00
_cell.angle_gamma   90.00
#
_symmetry.space_group_name_H-M   'P 1'
#
loop_
_entity.id
_entity.type
_entity.pdbx_description
1 polymer ?
#
loop_
_entity_poly.entity_id
_entity_poly.type
_entity_poly.pdbx_seq_one_letter_code
_entity_poly.pdbx_strand_id
1 'polypeptide(L)'
;MKIICEICSKYNIPFVLSLFFDNNLNILSGEPAIGIIKLINNYNPLAVGFNCISISLFRHFLETSEFNFPWGFYLNYGLGKFTDRKITHISEPGSELKVLSLAEEKNATFAGACCGSGPEHIKYIRNFFHGNNNT
;
A
#
# COMPACT_ATOMS: atom_id res chain seq x y z
N MET A 1 8.27 6.32 -13.55
CA MET A 1 8.84 6.26 -12.18
C MET A 1 10.28 6.73 -12.13
N LYS A 2 11.20 6.15 -12.93
CA LYS A 2 12.62 6.52 -12.96
C LYS A 2 12.90 8.03 -13.01
N ILE A 3 12.25 8.75 -13.93
CA ILE A 3 12.42 10.21 -14.07
C ILE A 3 12.03 10.95 -12.78
N ILE A 4 10.96 10.54 -12.10
CA ILE A 4 10.52 11.16 -10.85
C ILE A 4 11.57 10.91 -9.76
N CYS A 5 12.04 9.67 -9.61
CA CYS A 5 13.09 9.32 -8.65
C CYS A 5 14.40 10.09 -8.91
N GLU A 6 14.80 10.22 -10.18
CA GLU A 6 15.99 10.98 -10.58
C GLU A 6 15.87 12.47 -10.24
N ILE A 7 14.72 13.09 -10.50
CA ILE A 7 14.46 14.49 -10.15
C ILE A 7 14.50 14.66 -8.63
N CYS A 8 13.74 13.84 -7.89
CA CYS A 8 13.69 13.95 -6.43
C CYS A 8 15.08 13.76 -5.81
N SER A 9 15.82 12.75 -6.25
CA SER A 9 17.18 12.50 -5.77
C SER A 9 18.15 13.64 -6.16
N LYS A 10 18.14 14.09 -7.42
CA LYS A 10 19.02 15.18 -7.90
C LYS A 10 18.82 16.49 -7.14
N TYR A 11 17.58 16.80 -6.77
CA TYR A 11 17.23 18.04 -6.07
C TYR A 11 17.06 17.86 -4.56
N ASN A 12 17.44 16.70 -4.00
CA ASN A 12 17.30 16.37 -2.57
C ASN A 12 15.87 16.60 -2.02
N ILE A 13 14.86 16.30 -2.81
CA ILE A 13 13.44 16.39 -2.41
C ILE A 13 13.08 15.06 -1.73
N PRO A 14 12.72 15.05 -0.43
CA PRO A 14 12.25 13.84 0.23
C PRO A 14 10.95 13.36 -0.41
N PHE A 15 10.86 12.07 -0.72
CA PHE A 15 9.72 11.53 -1.46
C PHE A 15 9.30 10.14 -1.00
N VAL A 16 8.02 9.86 -1.17
CA VAL A 16 7.44 8.51 -1.10
C VAL A 16 6.86 8.23 -2.49
N LEU A 17 7.12 7.04 -3.03
CA LEU A 17 6.53 6.62 -4.30
C LEU A 17 5.60 5.44 -4.07
N SER A 18 4.33 5.62 -4.42
CA SER A 18 3.30 4.58 -4.26
C SER A 18 3.09 3.79 -5.53
N LEU A 19 3.02 2.46 -5.41
CA LEU A 19 2.80 1.52 -6.49
C LEU A 19 1.39 0.95 -6.49
N PHE A 20 0.88 0.75 -7.68
CA PHE A 20 -0.28 -0.07 -7.99
C PHE A 20 0.18 -1.24 -8.88
N PHE A 21 -0.36 -2.43 -8.64
CA PHE A 21 -0.08 -3.62 -9.45
C PHE A 21 -1.34 -4.49 -9.61
N ASP A 22 -1.31 -5.34 -10.63
CA ASP A 22 -2.38 -6.28 -10.95
C ASP A 22 -2.25 -7.62 -10.21
N ASN A 23 -3.13 -8.57 -10.52
CA ASN A 23 -3.12 -9.91 -9.92
C ASN A 23 -1.88 -10.74 -10.26
N ASN A 24 -1.10 -10.36 -11.28
CA ASN A 24 0.17 -10.99 -11.61
C ASN A 24 1.34 -10.32 -10.89
N LEU A 25 1.06 -9.38 -9.97
CA LEU A 25 2.04 -8.56 -9.27
C LEU A 25 2.91 -7.74 -10.24
N ASN A 26 2.33 -7.35 -11.39
CA ASN A 26 2.97 -6.46 -12.35
C ASN A 26 2.37 -5.06 -12.26
N ILE A 27 3.20 -4.04 -12.43
CA ILE A 27 2.70 -2.68 -12.63
C ILE A 27 2.04 -2.55 -14.00
N LEU A 28 1.32 -1.44 -14.24
CA LEU A 28 0.53 -1.26 -15.48
C LEU A 28 1.34 -1.34 -16.78
N SER A 29 2.64 -1.05 -16.75
CA SER A 29 3.54 -1.19 -17.90
C SER A 29 4.09 -2.61 -18.10
N GLY A 30 3.74 -3.55 -17.23
CA GLY A 30 4.04 -4.98 -17.35
C GLY A 30 5.24 -5.47 -16.53
N GLU A 31 6.00 -4.58 -15.90
CA GLU A 31 7.15 -4.97 -15.08
C GLU A 31 6.72 -5.54 -13.72
N PRO A 32 7.43 -6.54 -13.18
CA PRO A 32 7.17 -7.05 -11.83
C PRO A 32 7.35 -5.97 -10.76
N ALA A 33 6.37 -5.84 -9.87
CA ALA A 33 6.36 -4.86 -8.78
C ALA A 33 7.63 -4.94 -7.94
N ILE A 34 8.13 -6.15 -7.64
CA ILE A 34 9.36 -6.35 -6.87
C ILE A 34 10.61 -5.79 -7.57
N GLY A 35 10.66 -5.84 -8.90
CA GLY A 35 11.75 -5.25 -9.69
C GLY A 35 11.70 -3.73 -9.64
N ILE A 36 10.49 -3.17 -9.68
CA ILE A 36 10.26 -1.73 -9.57
C ILE A 36 10.60 -1.20 -8.18
N ILE A 37 10.24 -1.92 -7.11
CA ILE A 37 10.62 -1.57 -5.73
C ILE A 37 12.14 -1.47 -5.61
N LYS A 38 12.89 -2.46 -6.13
CA LYS A 38 14.36 -2.44 -6.13
C LYS A 38 14.92 -1.22 -6.88
N LEU A 39 14.34 -0.89 -8.03
CA LEU A 39 14.72 0.30 -8.79
C LEU A 39 14.51 1.58 -7.97
N ILE A 40 13.36 1.73 -7.33
CA ILE A 40 13.01 2.91 -6.53
C ILE A 40 13.95 3.06 -5.34
N ASN A 41 14.24 1.96 -4.63
CA ASN A 41 15.11 1.98 -3.45
C ASN A 41 16.53 2.47 -3.74
N ASN A 42 17.03 2.33 -4.98
CA ASN A 42 18.34 2.88 -5.38
C ASN A 42 18.40 4.42 -5.33
N TYR A 43 17.26 5.10 -5.20
CA TYR A 43 17.16 6.56 -5.10
C TYR A 43 16.88 7.06 -3.69
N ASN A 44 16.94 6.19 -2.67
CA ASN A 44 16.76 6.50 -1.25
C ASN A 44 15.46 7.29 -0.94
N PRO A 45 14.28 6.77 -1.30
CA PRO A 45 13.02 7.38 -0.87
C PRO A 45 12.87 7.33 0.66
N LEU A 46 11.98 8.16 1.20
CA LEU A 46 11.57 8.05 2.61
C LEU A 46 10.85 6.72 2.87
N ALA A 47 10.06 6.26 1.91
CA ALA A 47 9.38 4.97 1.92
C ALA A 47 8.86 4.59 0.53
N VAL A 48 8.50 3.32 0.34
CA VAL A 48 7.70 2.85 -0.80
C VAL A 48 6.26 2.62 -0.35
N GLY A 49 5.32 3.25 -1.05
CA GLY A 49 3.89 3.10 -0.78
C GLY A 49 3.24 2.03 -1.66
N PHE A 50 2.08 1.54 -1.23
CA PHE A 50 1.19 0.70 -2.04
C PHE A 50 -0.23 1.26 -1.99
N ASN A 51 -0.83 1.54 -3.13
CA ASN A 51 -2.11 2.23 -3.13
C ASN A 51 -3.12 1.81 -4.16
N CYS A 52 -4.38 1.98 -3.76
CA CYS A 52 -5.55 1.68 -4.57
C CYS A 52 -5.56 0.25 -5.11
N ILE A 53 -4.97 -0.65 -4.32
CA ILE A 53 -5.00 -2.10 -4.47
C ILE A 53 -6.14 -2.64 -3.61
N SER A 54 -6.82 -3.68 -4.06
CA SER A 54 -7.82 -4.37 -3.22
C SER A 54 -7.15 -5.04 -2.02
N ILE A 55 -7.84 -5.08 -0.88
CA ILE A 55 -7.37 -5.72 0.36
C ILE A 55 -6.89 -7.17 0.12
N SER A 56 -7.63 -7.96 -0.67
CA SER A 56 -7.29 -9.36 -0.96
C SER A 56 -5.98 -9.52 -1.73
N LEU A 57 -5.80 -8.77 -2.82
CA LEU A 57 -4.54 -8.76 -3.59
C LEU A 57 -3.37 -8.27 -2.74
N PHE A 58 -3.57 -7.23 -1.93
CA PHE A 58 -2.50 -6.72 -1.08
C PHE A 58 -2.12 -7.71 0.02
N ARG A 59 -3.08 -8.43 0.60
CA ARG A 59 -2.80 -9.54 1.54
C ARG A 59 -1.90 -10.58 0.90
N HIS A 60 -2.23 -11.04 -0.31
CA HIS A 60 -1.41 -12.02 -1.03
C HIS A 60 0.03 -11.51 -1.25
N PHE A 61 0.17 -10.24 -1.61
CA PHE A 61 1.48 -9.61 -1.75
C PHE A 61 2.26 -9.56 -0.43
N LEU A 62 1.62 -9.19 0.69
CA LEU A 62 2.27 -9.17 2.01
C LEU A 62 2.72 -10.56 2.48
N GLU A 63 1.91 -11.60 2.24
CA GLU A 63 2.21 -12.98 2.62
C GLU A 63 3.44 -13.53 1.88
N THR A 64 3.73 -13.01 0.69
CA THR A 64 4.81 -13.49 -0.19
C THR A 64 6.02 -12.56 -0.27
N SER A 65 5.96 -11.40 0.39
CA SER A 65 7.00 -10.36 0.31
C SER A 65 7.67 -10.09 1.66
N GLU A 66 8.95 -9.76 1.58
CA GLU A 66 9.74 -9.25 2.70
C GLU A 66 10.13 -7.80 2.44
N PHE A 67 10.14 -7.00 3.51
CA PHE A 67 10.44 -5.57 3.45
C PHE A 67 11.60 -5.28 4.39
N ASN A 68 12.71 -4.80 3.84
CA ASN A 68 13.88 -4.33 4.58
C ASN A 68 14.13 -2.83 4.36
N PHE A 69 13.08 -2.11 3.96
CA PHE A 69 13.04 -0.67 3.70
C PHE A 69 11.73 -0.10 4.25
N PRO A 70 11.65 1.20 4.57
CA PRO A 70 10.40 1.81 5.03
C PRO A 70 9.31 1.69 3.97
N TRP A 71 8.12 1.27 4.37
CA TRP A 71 7.01 1.04 3.45
C TRP A 71 5.67 1.38 4.10
N GLY A 72 4.64 1.53 3.30
CA GLY A 72 3.28 1.74 3.81
C GLY A 72 2.22 1.55 2.75
N PHE A 73 0.96 1.72 3.12
CA PHE A 73 -0.15 1.46 2.19
C PHE A 73 -1.37 2.34 2.42
N TYR A 74 -2.20 2.45 1.38
CA TYR A 74 -3.57 2.98 1.47
C TYR A 74 -4.49 2.31 0.43
N LEU A 75 -5.35 1.40 0.88
CA LEU A 75 -6.01 0.39 0.04
C LEU A 75 -7.46 0.74 -0.33
N ASN A 76 -7.98 0.11 -1.37
CA ASN A 76 -9.40 0.23 -1.73
C ASN A 76 -10.28 -0.59 -0.78
N TYR A 77 -11.40 0.00 -0.38
CA TYR A 77 -12.40 -0.60 0.51
C TYR A 77 -13.71 -0.95 -0.18
N GLY A 78 -13.91 -0.48 -1.41
CA GLY A 78 -15.04 -0.90 -2.21
C GLY A 78 -14.62 -1.80 -3.37
N LEU A 79 -15.57 -2.62 -3.83
CA LEU A 79 -15.50 -3.43 -5.03
C LEU A 79 -15.79 -2.57 -6.26
N GLY A 80 -14.97 -2.77 -7.30
CA GLY A 80 -15.04 -2.11 -8.60
C GLY A 80 -13.65 -2.13 -9.24
N LYS A 81 -13.59 -2.20 -10.57
CA LYS A 81 -12.35 -1.86 -11.29
C LYS A 81 -12.06 -0.38 -11.07
N PHE A 82 -10.79 0.03 -11.18
CA PHE A 82 -10.41 1.45 -11.18
C PHE A 82 -11.10 2.26 -12.30
N THR A 83 -11.75 1.57 -13.25
CA THR A 83 -12.57 2.13 -14.34
C THR A 83 -14.05 2.34 -13.99
N ASP A 84 -14.52 1.87 -12.83
CA ASP A 84 -15.95 1.81 -12.53
C ASP A 84 -16.47 3.13 -11.93
N ARG A 85 -17.70 3.52 -12.33
CA ARG A 85 -18.35 4.79 -11.93
C ARG A 85 -18.93 4.77 -10.51
N LYS A 86 -19.09 3.59 -9.91
CA LYS A 86 -19.60 3.38 -8.55
C LYS A 86 -18.86 2.21 -7.93
N ILE A 87 -18.38 2.42 -6.71
CA ILE A 87 -17.64 1.41 -5.95
C ILE A 87 -18.56 0.94 -4.80
N THR A 88 -18.87 -0.36 -4.74
CA THR A 88 -19.78 -0.94 -3.73
C THR A 88 -19.00 -1.57 -2.59
N HIS A 89 -19.30 -1.23 -1.33
CA HIS A 89 -18.59 -1.73 -0.15
C HIS A 89 -18.93 -3.19 0.16
N ILE A 90 -18.00 -4.11 -0.11
CA ILE A 90 -17.97 -5.45 0.52
C ILE A 90 -16.49 -5.84 0.62
N SER A 91 -15.85 -5.61 1.75
CA SER A 91 -14.62 -6.33 2.08
C SER A 91 -14.99 -7.75 2.53
N GLU A 92 -14.18 -8.74 2.17
CA GLU A 92 -14.33 -10.07 2.79
C GLU A 92 -14.19 -9.93 4.31
N PRO A 93 -15.12 -10.45 5.11
CA PRO A 93 -15.04 -10.38 6.57
C PRO A 93 -13.67 -10.86 7.07
N GLY A 94 -12.95 -10.02 7.81
CA GLY A 94 -11.64 -10.35 8.39
C GLY A 94 -10.41 -10.17 7.50
N SER A 95 -10.57 -9.93 6.19
CA SER A 95 -9.43 -9.69 5.27
C SER A 95 -8.64 -8.43 5.64
N GLU A 96 -9.34 -7.40 6.08
CA GLU A 96 -8.76 -6.14 6.56
C GLU A 96 -7.91 -6.36 7.82
N LEU A 97 -8.45 -7.04 8.84
CA LEU A 97 -7.72 -7.37 10.07
C LEU A 97 -6.41 -8.09 9.75
N LYS A 98 -6.45 -9.07 8.85
CA LYS A 98 -5.25 -9.83 8.47
C LYS A 98 -4.19 -8.95 7.81
N VAL A 99 -4.60 -8.01 6.94
CA VAL A 99 -3.67 -7.03 6.35
C VAL A 99 -3.07 -6.12 7.42
N LEU A 100 -3.87 -5.60 8.35
CA LEU A 100 -3.37 -4.73 9.41
C LEU A 100 -2.39 -5.47 10.34
N SER A 101 -2.69 -6.73 10.73
CA SER A 101 -1.77 -7.55 11.53
C SER A 101 -0.46 -7.86 10.79
N LEU A 102 -0.52 -8.23 9.50
CA LEU A 102 0.69 -8.46 8.71
C LEU A 102 1.51 -7.17 8.55
N ALA A 103 0.84 -6.02 8.44
CA ALA A 103 1.51 -4.73 8.35
C ALA A 103 2.21 -4.34 9.66
N GLU A 104 1.58 -4.59 10.81
CA GLU A 104 2.20 -4.40 12.12
C GLU A 104 3.42 -5.31 12.30
N GLU A 105 3.27 -6.62 12.02
CA GLU A 105 4.35 -7.61 12.08
C GLU A 105 5.53 -7.24 11.18
N LYS A 106 5.25 -6.71 9.99
CA LYS A 106 6.26 -6.30 8.99
C LYS A 106 6.66 -4.82 9.11
N ASN A 107 6.34 -4.16 10.23
CA ASN A 107 6.76 -2.79 10.56
C ASN A 107 6.41 -1.74 9.49
N ALA A 108 5.16 -1.72 9.02
CA ALA A 108 4.67 -0.68 8.13
C ALA A 108 4.82 0.71 8.78
N THR A 109 5.35 1.67 8.04
CA THR A 109 5.58 3.05 8.47
C THR A 109 4.31 3.90 8.44
N PHE A 110 3.39 3.60 7.52
CA PHE A 110 2.10 4.28 7.43
C PHE A 110 1.02 3.34 6.86
N ALA A 111 -0.22 3.59 7.28
CA ALA A 111 -1.41 2.88 6.82
C ALA A 111 -2.55 3.86 6.57
N GLY A 112 -3.39 3.57 5.59
CA GLY A 112 -4.52 4.43 5.22
C GLY A 112 -5.51 3.73 4.29
N ALA A 113 -6.36 4.53 3.65
CA ALA A 113 -7.40 4.04 2.75
C ALA A 113 -7.48 4.90 1.46
N CYS A 114 -7.84 4.27 0.34
CA CYS A 114 -8.02 4.86 -0.98
C CYS A 114 -9.51 4.80 -1.38
N CYS A 115 -9.85 4.28 -2.56
CA CYS A 115 -11.17 4.40 -3.14
C CYS A 115 -12.21 3.54 -2.41
N GLY A 116 -13.45 4.04 -2.36
CA GLY A 116 -14.52 3.39 -1.62
C GLY A 116 -14.25 3.33 -0.12
N SER A 117 -13.54 4.31 0.44
CA SER A 117 -13.32 4.44 1.88
C SER A 117 -13.91 5.75 2.41
N GLY A 118 -13.88 5.94 3.72
CA GLY A 118 -14.43 7.09 4.42
C GLY A 118 -13.85 7.21 5.83
N PRO A 119 -14.20 8.27 6.59
CA PRO A 119 -13.57 8.55 7.89
C PRO A 119 -13.63 7.40 8.90
N GLU A 120 -14.67 6.57 8.87
CA GLU A 120 -14.80 5.40 9.76
C GLU A 120 -13.70 4.37 9.55
N HIS A 121 -13.24 4.16 8.31
CA HIS A 121 -12.12 3.27 8.00
C HIS A 121 -10.80 3.80 8.58
N ILE A 122 -10.58 5.12 8.51
CA ILE A 122 -9.39 5.73 9.11
C ILE A 122 -9.43 5.62 10.64
N LYS A 123 -10.59 5.79 11.27
CA LYS A 123 -10.77 5.56 12.72
C LYS A 123 -10.47 4.10 13.08
N TYR A 124 -10.95 3.16 12.27
CA TYR A 124 -10.69 1.74 12.47
C TYR A 124 -9.20 1.40 12.39
N ILE A 125 -8.52 1.84 11.32
CA ILE A 125 -7.06 1.68 11.15
C ILE A 125 -6.31 2.29 12.33
N ARG A 126 -6.67 3.52 12.73
CA ARG A 126 -6.08 4.19 13.90
C ARG A 126 -6.26 3.38 15.17
N ASN A 127 -7.48 2.90 15.43
CA ASN A 127 -7.78 2.13 16.63
C ASN A 127 -7.05 0.79 16.65
N PHE A 128 -6.81 0.16 15.50
CA PHE A 128 -5.98 -1.03 15.41
C PHE A 128 -4.54 -0.75 15.89
N PHE A 129 -3.86 0.24 15.29
CA PHE A 129 -2.45 0.52 15.59
C PHE A 129 -2.21 1.25 16.93
N HIS A 130 -3.20 1.99 17.45
CA HIS A 130 -3.04 2.77 18.68
C HIS A 130 -3.91 2.29 19.86
N GLY A 131 -4.99 1.56 19.60
CA GLY A 131 -5.88 1.03 20.65
C GLY A 131 -5.28 -0.15 21.41
N ASN A 132 -4.27 -0.82 20.85
CA ASN A 132 -3.52 -1.88 21.50
C ASN A 132 -2.46 -1.37 22.51
N ASN A 133 -2.27 -0.06 22.65
CA ASN A 133 -1.29 0.54 23.57
C ASN A 133 -1.84 0.86 24.98
N ASN A 134 -2.96 0.25 25.37
CA ASN A 134 -3.55 0.34 26.73
C ASN A 134 -3.26 -0.91 27.57
N THR A 135 -2.01 -1.38 27.57
CA THR A 135 -1.49 -2.40 28.50
C THR A 135 -0.21 -1.93 29.15
#